data_AF-A0A4R5XD71-F1
#
_entry.id   AF-A0A4R5XD71-F1
#
_cell.length_a   1.000
_cell.length_b   1.000
_cell.length_c   1.000
_cell.angle_alpha   90.00
_cell.angle_beta   90.00
_cell.angle_gamma   90.00
#
_symmetry.space_group_name_H-M   'P 1'
#
loop_
_entity.id
_entity.type
_entity.pdbx_description
1 polymer ?
#
loop_
_entity_poly.entity_id
_entity_poly.type
_entity_poly.pdbx_seq_one_letter_code
_entity_poly.pdbx_strand_id
1 'polypeptide(L)'
;PLRNELQAGKTASGVWNTLPGTALVRTIASTPGISWVLIDAEHGQLNDTNIYEHATATASRGISPIVRIPVDDGWWIKSALDSGAHGVVIPLAHNAPTFRAVVRASKYPPIGIRGFGPMKSHHHCLCRLTRHRAD
;
A
#
# COMPACT_ATOMS: atom_id res chain seq x y z
N PRO A 1 8.02 -7.02 -0.98
CA PRO A 1 9.29 -6.86 -0.23
C PRO A 1 9.03 -6.64 1.26
N LEU A 2 8.32 -5.57 1.63
CA LEU A 2 8.04 -5.18 3.01
C LEU A 2 7.42 -6.33 3.84
N ARG A 3 6.33 -6.94 3.34
CA ARG A 3 5.68 -8.05 4.04
C ARG A 3 6.64 -9.20 4.36
N ASN A 4 7.55 -9.53 3.44
CA ASN A 4 8.49 -10.64 3.62
C ASN A 4 9.53 -10.30 4.71
N GLU A 5 10.01 -9.06 4.76
CA GLU A 5 10.93 -8.60 5.80
C GLU A 5 10.27 -8.61 7.18
N LEU A 6 9.04 -8.08 7.28
CA LEU A 6 8.27 -8.10 8.51
C LEU A 6 8.00 -9.53 8.99
N GLN A 7 7.65 -10.44 8.08
CA GLN A 7 7.45 -11.86 8.42
C GLN A 7 8.75 -12.57 8.83
N ALA A 8 9.90 -12.12 8.32
CA ALA A 8 11.21 -12.64 8.70
C ALA A 8 11.78 -11.99 9.97
N GLY A 9 11.05 -11.09 10.63
CA GLY A 9 11.52 -10.36 11.82
C GLY A 9 12.68 -9.40 11.53
N LYS A 10 12.87 -8.99 10.27
CA LYS A 10 13.93 -8.05 9.88
C LYS A 10 13.45 -6.60 10.03
N THR A 11 14.38 -5.71 10.33
CA THR A 11 14.13 -4.26 10.28
C THR A 11 13.82 -3.84 8.85
N ALA A 12 12.67 -3.20 8.65
CA ALA A 12 12.25 -2.68 7.35
C ALA A 12 12.35 -1.15 7.35
N SER A 13 13.45 -0.62 6.79
CA SER A 13 13.66 0.82 6.68
C SER A 13 12.89 1.39 5.48
N GLY A 14 12.27 2.56 5.66
CA GLY A 14 11.54 3.22 4.58
C GLY A 14 11.56 4.73 4.71
N VAL A 15 11.09 5.39 3.66
CA VAL A 15 11.09 6.85 3.55
C VAL A 15 9.67 7.36 3.38
N TRP A 16 9.39 8.46 4.08
CA TRP A 16 8.13 9.18 3.99
C TRP A 16 8.22 10.24 2.89
N ASN A 17 7.36 10.16 1.87
CA ASN A 17 7.36 11.10 0.75
C ASN A 17 6.03 11.87 0.66
N THR A 18 6.12 13.19 0.81
CA THR A 18 5.01 14.15 0.69
C THR A 18 5.06 14.98 -0.59
N LEU A 19 6.14 14.88 -1.37
CA LEU A 19 6.39 15.72 -2.54
C LEU A 19 6.08 14.98 -3.85
N PRO A 20 5.54 15.66 -4.88
CA PRO A 20 5.33 15.08 -6.19
C PRO A 20 6.66 14.86 -6.93
N GLY A 21 6.68 13.88 -7.83
CA GLY A 21 7.80 13.65 -8.75
C GLY A 21 8.26 12.20 -8.77
N THR A 22 8.11 11.54 -9.93
CA THR A 22 8.56 10.15 -10.11
C THR A 22 10.08 10.00 -10.03
N ALA A 23 10.83 11.01 -10.47
CA ALA A 23 12.29 11.03 -10.34
C ALA A 23 12.72 10.98 -8.86
N LEU A 24 12.06 11.76 -8.00
CA LEU A 24 12.32 11.78 -6.56
C LEU A 24 12.10 10.39 -5.95
N VAL A 25 10.94 9.79 -6.19
CA VAL A 25 10.62 8.45 -5.66
C VAL A 25 11.55 7.38 -6.22
N ARG A 26 11.96 7.45 -7.49
CA ARG A 26 12.96 6.53 -8.06
C ARG A 26 14.31 6.67 -7.37
N THR A 27 14.73 7.89 -7.04
CA THR A 27 15.99 8.16 -6.32
C THR A 27 15.92 7.57 -4.92
N ILE A 28 14.85 7.85 -4.18
CA ILE A 28 14.60 7.28 -2.84
C ILE A 28 14.60 5.74 -2.89
N ALA A 29 13.87 5.16 -3.85
CA ALA A 29 13.77 3.71 -4.02
C ALA A 29 15.08 3.06 -4.51
N SER A 30 16.07 3.84 -4.96
CA SER A 30 17.40 3.34 -5.31
C SER A 30 18.39 3.45 -4.14
N THR A 31 17.99 4.03 -3.00
CA THR A 31 18.82 4.13 -1.80
C THR A 31 18.99 2.74 -1.16
N PRO A 32 20.23 2.26 -0.94
CA PRO A 32 20.48 0.98 -0.30
C PRO A 32 19.82 0.88 1.09
N GLY A 33 19.25 -0.27 1.39
CA GLY A 33 18.62 -0.55 2.69
C GLY A 33 17.19 -0.02 2.84
N ILE A 34 16.68 0.77 1.90
CA ILE A 34 15.25 1.11 1.84
C ILE A 34 14.48 -0.09 1.26
N SER A 35 13.36 -0.45 1.88
CA SER A 35 12.51 -1.57 1.44
C SER A 35 11.04 -1.18 1.18
N TRP A 36 10.67 0.03 1.59
CA TRP A 36 9.38 0.64 1.30
C TRP A 36 9.46 2.17 1.20
N VAL A 37 8.51 2.75 0.45
CA VAL A 37 8.31 4.20 0.39
C VAL A 37 6.86 4.48 0.72
N LEU A 38 6.62 5.42 1.64
CA LEU A 38 5.29 5.94 1.90
C LEU A 38 4.96 7.07 0.95
N ILE A 39 3.83 6.93 0.29
CA ILE A 39 3.19 7.94 -0.55
C ILE A 39 2.11 8.57 0.33
N ASP A 40 2.35 9.79 0.81
CA ASP A 40 1.45 10.46 1.74
C ASP A 40 0.39 11.28 1.00
N ALA A 41 -0.81 10.73 0.89
CA ALA A 41 -1.95 11.43 0.30
C ALA A 41 -2.75 12.26 1.31
N GLU A 42 -2.45 12.17 2.61
CA GLU A 42 -3.20 12.90 3.65
C GLU A 42 -2.65 14.31 3.87
N HIS A 43 -1.32 14.44 3.94
CA HIS A 43 -0.65 15.73 4.15
C HIS A 43 0.30 16.10 3.02
N GLY A 44 0.56 15.18 2.09
CA GLY A 44 1.39 15.46 0.93
C GLY A 44 0.67 16.26 -0.16
N GLN A 45 1.46 16.85 -1.04
CA GLN A 45 0.97 17.55 -2.24
C GLN A 45 0.80 16.55 -3.39
N LEU A 46 0.06 15.46 -3.13
CA LEU A 46 -0.11 14.36 -4.06
C LEU A 46 -1.57 14.26 -4.49
N ASN A 47 -1.80 14.29 -5.80
CA ASN A 47 -3.10 13.94 -6.38
C ASN A 47 -3.15 12.45 -6.77
N ASP A 48 -4.32 11.99 -7.23
CA ASP A 48 -4.51 10.60 -7.65
C ASP A 48 -3.45 10.16 -8.66
N THR A 49 -3.18 10.94 -9.70
CA THR A 49 -2.16 10.64 -10.71
C THR A 49 -0.79 10.45 -10.07
N ASN A 50 -0.40 11.30 -9.12
CA ASN A 50 0.85 11.13 -8.40
C ASN A 50 0.88 9.81 -7.63
N ILE A 51 -0.20 9.43 -6.95
CA ILE A 51 -0.25 8.15 -6.22
C ILE A 51 0.00 6.97 -7.17
N TYR A 52 -0.66 6.94 -8.32
CA TYR A 52 -0.46 5.90 -9.35
C TYR A 52 0.98 5.86 -9.88
N GLU A 53 1.53 7.02 -10.23
CA GLU A 53 2.87 7.13 -10.80
C GLU A 53 3.95 6.77 -9.77
N HIS A 54 3.80 7.23 -8.52
CA HIS A 54 4.71 6.96 -7.42
C HIS A 54 4.68 5.48 -7.04
N ALA A 55 3.49 4.86 -6.98
CA ALA A 55 3.35 3.44 -6.72
C ALA A 55 4.06 2.60 -7.77
N THR A 56 3.81 2.90 -9.05
CA THR A 56 4.45 2.22 -10.19
C THR A 56 5.96 2.43 -10.19
N ALA A 57 6.42 3.66 -9.98
CA ALA A 57 7.85 3.99 -9.95
C ALA A 57 8.59 3.27 -8.81
N THR A 58 8.01 3.23 -7.62
CA THR A 58 8.56 2.51 -6.45
C THR A 58 8.63 1.00 -6.72
N ALA A 59 7.52 0.42 -7.18
CA ALA A 59 7.44 -1.02 -7.47
C ALA A 59 8.45 -1.44 -8.55
N SER A 60 8.67 -0.59 -9.57
CA SER A 60 9.66 -0.86 -10.63
C SER A 60 11.11 -0.95 -10.14
N ARG A 61 11.40 -0.48 -8.91
CA ARG A 61 12.70 -0.59 -8.25
C ARG A 61 12.80 -1.79 -7.30
N GLY A 62 11.77 -2.64 -7.24
CA GLY A 62 11.73 -3.78 -6.30
C GLY A 62 11.44 -3.37 -4.85
N ILE A 63 10.94 -2.15 -4.63
CA ILE A 63 10.63 -1.56 -3.33
C ILE A 63 9.10 -1.56 -3.13
N SER A 64 8.63 -1.61 -1.88
CA SER A 64 7.17 -1.65 -1.64
C SER A 64 6.56 -0.25 -1.58
N PRO A 65 5.66 0.12 -2.50
CA PRO A 65 4.86 1.32 -2.34
C PRO A 65 3.80 1.11 -1.26
N ILE A 66 3.76 1.99 -0.29
CA ILE A 66 2.73 2.05 0.76
C ILE A 66 2.04 3.41 0.62
N VAL A 67 0.71 3.44 0.68
CA VAL A 67 -0.04 4.70 0.56
C VAL A 67 -0.69 5.04 1.90
N ARG A 68 -0.40 6.22 2.44
CA ARG A 68 -1.19 6.78 3.55
C ARG A 68 -2.39 7.49 2.95
N ILE A 69 -3.59 7.02 3.27
CA ILE A 69 -4.83 7.57 2.74
C ILE A 69 -5.35 8.70 3.64
N PRO A 70 -6.13 9.68 3.12
CA PRO A 70 -6.63 10.78 3.92
C PRO A 70 -7.67 10.38 4.96
N VAL A 71 -8.44 9.33 4.68
CA VAL A 71 -9.55 8.86 5.50
C VAL A 71 -9.75 7.37 5.31
N ASP A 72 -10.27 6.68 6.33
CA ASP A 72 -10.53 5.23 6.38
C ASP A 72 -11.75 4.76 5.56
N ASP A 73 -11.97 5.37 4.41
CA ASP A 73 -13.08 5.04 3.51
C ASP A 73 -12.71 3.97 2.48
N GLY A 74 -13.68 3.13 2.12
CA GLY A 74 -13.54 2.05 1.16
C GLY A 74 -13.14 2.51 -0.24
N TRP A 75 -13.58 3.71 -0.67
CA TRP A 75 -13.13 4.29 -1.94
C TRP A 75 -11.62 4.57 -1.94
N TRP A 76 -11.11 5.23 -0.90
CA TRP A 76 -9.68 5.54 -0.76
C TRP A 76 -8.82 4.28 -0.64
N ILE A 77 -9.27 3.31 0.18
CA ILE A 77 -8.59 2.02 0.31
C ILE A 77 -8.52 1.32 -1.04
N LYS A 78 -9.64 1.26 -1.76
CA LYS A 78 -9.70 0.64 -3.10
C LYS A 78 -8.78 1.38 -4.07
N SER A 79 -8.89 2.70 -4.18
CA SER A 79 -8.09 3.53 -5.10
C SER A 79 -6.59 3.37 -4.85
N ALA A 80 -6.17 3.45 -3.58
CA ALA A 80 -4.78 3.26 -3.18
C ALA A 80 -4.27 1.87 -3.57
N LEU A 81 -5.03 0.80 -3.29
CA LEU A 81 -4.61 -0.55 -3.64
C LEU A 81 -4.70 -0.85 -5.14
N ASP A 82 -5.64 -0.24 -5.87
CA ASP A 82 -5.78 -0.38 -7.33
C ASP A 82 -4.61 0.33 -8.05
N SER A 83 -4.04 1.36 -7.43
CA SER A 83 -2.83 2.06 -7.90
C SER A 83 -1.55 1.22 -7.92
N GLY A 84 -1.58 0.03 -7.30
CA GLY A 84 -0.43 -0.85 -7.18
C GLY A 84 0.27 -0.77 -5.82
N ALA A 85 -0.30 -0.06 -4.85
CA ALA A 85 0.19 -0.07 -3.48
C ALA A 85 0.19 -1.51 -2.91
N HIS A 86 1.25 -1.88 -2.20
CA HIS A 86 1.33 -3.16 -1.51
C HIS A 86 0.59 -3.15 -0.16
N GLY A 87 0.31 -1.97 0.36
CA GLY A 87 -0.40 -1.76 1.62
C GLY A 87 -0.86 -0.32 1.77
N VAL A 88 -1.73 -0.10 2.75
CA VAL A 88 -2.26 1.22 3.11
C VAL A 88 -1.95 1.53 4.57
N VAL A 89 -1.66 2.80 4.86
CA VAL A 89 -1.59 3.35 6.22
C VAL A 89 -2.88 4.13 6.46
N ILE A 90 -3.56 3.78 7.54
CA ILE A 90 -4.83 4.41 7.93
C ILE A 90 -4.55 5.44 9.04
N PRO A 91 -4.93 6.71 8.86
CA PRO A 91 -4.78 7.69 9.91
C PRO A 91 -5.76 7.44 11.05
N LEU A 92 -5.31 7.75 12.28
CA LEU A 92 -6.16 7.85 13.47
C LEU A 92 -7.08 6.63 13.73
N ALA A 93 -6.64 5.43 13.35
CA ALA A 93 -7.37 4.19 13.65
C ALA A 93 -7.14 3.79 15.12
N HIS A 94 -8.14 4.03 15.97
CA HIS A 94 -8.02 3.82 17.43
C HIS A 94 -8.87 2.68 17.99
N ASN A 95 -9.71 2.02 17.18
CA ASN A 95 -10.65 1.01 17.67
C ASN A 95 -10.73 -0.22 16.76
N ALA A 96 -11.02 -1.37 17.37
CA ALA A 96 -11.10 -2.65 16.67
C ALA A 96 -12.18 -2.70 15.57
N PRO A 97 -13.38 -2.10 15.73
CA PRO A 97 -14.35 -1.98 14.63
C PRO A 97 -13.79 -1.31 13.38
N THR A 98 -13.10 -0.18 13.51
CA THR A 98 -12.43 0.53 12.40
C THR A 98 -11.42 -0.38 11.71
N PHE A 99 -10.54 -1.04 12.45
CA PHE A 99 -9.57 -1.97 11.86
C PHE A 99 -10.25 -3.10 11.08
N ARG A 100 -11.33 -3.69 11.61
CA ARG A 100 -12.09 -4.73 10.90
C ARG A 100 -12.71 -4.22 9.61
N ALA A 101 -13.27 -3.00 9.63
CA ALA A 101 -13.84 -2.37 8.44
C ALA A 101 -12.78 -2.14 7.35
N VAL A 102 -11.62 -1.58 7.72
CA VAL A 102 -10.48 -1.39 6.83
C VAL A 102 -10.00 -2.69 6.21
N VAL A 103 -9.80 -3.73 7.04
CA VAL A 103 -9.34 -5.04 6.56
C VAL A 103 -10.33 -5.63 5.57
N ARG A 104 -11.64 -5.56 5.87
CA ARG A 104 -12.70 -6.03 4.97
C ARG A 104 -12.73 -5.22 3.67
N ALA A 105 -12.52 -3.91 3.71
CA ALA A 105 -12.43 -3.06 2.51
C ALA A 105 -11.17 -3.33 1.67
N SER A 106 -10.11 -3.87 2.27
CA SER A 106 -8.83 -4.15 1.60
C SER A 106 -8.78 -5.50 0.86
N LYS A 107 -9.73 -6.41 1.14
CA LYS A 107 -9.75 -7.78 0.61
C LYS A 107 -10.89 -8.00 -0.38
N TYR A 108 -10.65 -8.81 -1.41
CA TYR A 108 -11.69 -9.26 -2.33
C TYR A 108 -12.66 -10.25 -1.65
N PRO A 109 -13.89 -10.40 -2.17
CA PRO A 109 -14.77 -11.50 -1.79
C PRO A 109 -14.08 -12.87 -1.95
N PRO A 110 -14.37 -13.87 -1.08
CA PRO A 110 -15.38 -13.86 0.00
C PRO A 110 -14.86 -13.27 1.33
N ILE A 111 -13.57 -12.93 1.43
CA ILE A 111 -12.94 -12.49 2.69
C ILE A 111 -13.28 -11.02 3.01
N GLY A 112 -13.49 -10.21 1.98
CA GLY A 112 -13.81 -8.80 2.10
C GLY A 112 -14.81 -8.31 1.07
N ILE A 113 -14.83 -6.98 0.87
CA ILE A 113 -15.78 -6.29 0.00
C ILE A 113 -15.10 -5.39 -1.04
N ARG A 114 -13.78 -5.52 -1.24
CA ARG A 114 -13.08 -4.75 -2.26
C ARG A 114 -13.66 -5.10 -3.64
N GLY A 115 -14.11 -4.09 -4.38
CA GLY A 115 -14.56 -4.27 -5.75
C GLY A 115 -13.40 -4.65 -6.69
N PHE A 116 -13.65 -5.58 -7.62
CA PHE A 116 -12.66 -6.00 -8.61
C PHE A 116 -12.64 -5.04 -9.81
N GLY A 117 -11.50 -4.44 -10.08
CA GLY A 117 -11.25 -3.60 -11.26
C GLY A 117 -9.81 -3.06 -11.36
N PRO A 118 -8.76 -3.85 -11.05
CA PRO A 118 -7.40 -3.34 -11.08
C PRO A 118 -6.95 -3.07 -12.52
N MET A 119 -6.64 -1.82 -12.87
CA MET A 119 -6.06 -1.48 -14.18
C MET A 119 -4.53 -1.70 -14.24
N LYS A 120 -3.83 -1.47 -13.12
CA LYS A 120 -2.35 -1.48 -13.06
C LYS A 120 -1.76 -2.32 -11.93
N SER A 121 -2.59 -2.74 -10.97
CA SER A 121 -2.19 -3.71 -9.96
C SER A 121 -2.00 -5.07 -10.65
N HIS A 122 -0.76 -5.40 -11.02
CA HIS A 122 -0.41 -6.77 -11.33
C HIS A 122 -0.90 -7.64 -10.16
N HIS A 123 -1.41 -8.83 -10.49
CA HIS A 123 -2.04 -9.83 -9.61
C HIS A 123 -1.13 -10.37 -8.47
N HIS A 124 -0.23 -9.57 -7.90
CA HIS A 124 0.53 -9.93 -6.71
C HIS A 124 -0.32 -9.93 -5.43
N CYS A 125 -1.53 -9.37 -5.48
CA CYS A 125 -2.60 -9.70 -4.54
C CYS A 125 -3.50 -10.83 -5.08
N LEU A 126 -2.93 -11.82 -5.78
CA LEU A 126 -3.43 -13.18 -5.65
C LEU A 126 -3.32 -13.48 -4.17
N CYS A 127 -4.47 -13.37 -3.50
CA CYS A 127 -4.77 -14.09 -2.29
C CYS A 127 -4.22 -15.51 -2.51
N ARG A 128 -3.00 -15.79 -2.02
CA ARG A 128 -2.57 -17.16 -1.82
C ARG A 128 -3.61 -17.69 -0.86
N LEU A 129 -4.56 -18.45 -1.40
CA LEU A 129 -5.39 -19.43 -0.72
C LEU A 129 -4.46 -20.52 -0.14
N THR A 130 -3.42 -20.15 0.60
CA THR A 130 -2.81 -21.06 1.54
C THR A 130 -3.74 -21.04 2.73
N ARG A 131 -4.58 -22.08 2.80
CA ARG A 131 -5.27 -22.51 4.00
C ARG A 131 -4.25 -22.58 5.14
N HIS A 132 -4.07 -21.48 5.87
CA HIS A 132 -3.56 -21.58 7.22
C HIS A 132 -4.77 -21.62 8.12
N ARG A 133 -4.92 -22.78 8.76
CA ARG A 133 -5.92 -23.08 9.78
C ARG A 133 -5.99 -21.90 10.75
N ALA A 134 -7.19 -21.42 10.95
CA ALA A 134 -7.53 -20.73 12.18
C ALA A 134 -7.74 -21.83 13.22
N ASP A 135 -6.66 -22.17 13.90
CA ASP A 135 -6.68 -22.78 15.23
C ASP A 135 -6.01 -21.77 16.17
#